data_AF-A0A2X4UVZ6-F1
#
_entry.id   AF-A0A2X4UVZ6-F1
#
_cell.length_a   1.000
_cell.length_b   1.000
_cell.length_c   1.000
_cell.angle_alpha   90.00
_cell.angle_beta   90.00
_cell.angle_gamma   90.00
#
_symmetry.space_group_name_H-M   'P 1'
#
loop_
_entity.id
_entity.type
_entity.pdbx_description
1 polymer ?
#
loop_
_entity_poly.entity_id
_entity_poly.type
_entity_poly.pdbx_seq_one_letter_code
_entity_poly.pdbx_strand_id
1 'polypeptide(L)'
;MISHAVRDGRCLQNPTLSHPQANAPASLVGSFLFEIRYRSQTLTVWPDASVLDDEFRQQVSTWQAVDESTEGYGDYLRYKAEKVQQIMTLPDSALFHYA
;
A
#
# COMPACT_ATOMS: atom_id res chain seq x y z
N MET A 1 -21.78 16.73 -12.78
CA MET A 1 -21.01 17.93 -12.38
C MET A 1 -19.56 17.51 -12.25
N ILE A 2 -18.69 17.89 -13.19
CA ILE A 2 -17.27 17.45 -13.21
C ILE A 2 -16.46 18.43 -12.37
N SER A 3 -15.67 17.91 -11.42
CA SER A 3 -14.82 18.69 -10.52
C SER A 3 -13.84 19.57 -11.30
N HIS A 4 -13.59 20.80 -10.84
CA HIS A 4 -12.68 21.76 -11.47
C HIS A 4 -11.26 21.20 -11.64
N ALA A 5 -10.83 20.31 -10.74
CA ALA A 5 -9.52 19.68 -10.79
C ALA A 5 -9.36 18.69 -11.97
N VAL A 6 -10.47 18.15 -12.50
CA VAL A 6 -10.50 17.34 -13.73
C VAL A 6 -10.43 18.24 -14.97
N ARG A 7 -11.04 19.44 -14.91
CA ARG A 7 -10.95 20.45 -15.99
C ARG A 7 -9.54 21.00 -16.16
N ASP A 8 -8.82 21.19 -15.05
CA ASP A 8 -7.46 21.74 -15.07
C ASP A 8 -6.37 20.66 -15.33
N GLY A 9 -6.76 19.43 -15.67
CA GLY A 9 -5.82 18.34 -15.97
C GLY A 9 -4.92 17.94 -14.79
N ARG A 10 -5.30 18.28 -13.56
CA ARG A 10 -4.52 18.01 -12.33
C ARG A 10 -4.87 16.69 -11.67
N CYS A 11 -6.06 16.17 -11.95
CA CYS A 11 -6.43 14.80 -11.60
C CYS A 11 -6.01 13.90 -12.75
N LEU A 12 -5.25 12.83 -12.45
CA LEU A 12 -4.62 11.92 -13.42
C LEU A 12 -3.28 12.42 -13.98
N GLN A 13 -2.38 12.89 -13.11
CA GLN A 13 -0.98 12.55 -13.39
C GLN A 13 -0.92 11.03 -13.33
N ASN A 14 -0.49 10.39 -14.44
CA ASN A 14 -0.16 8.97 -14.44
C ASN A 14 0.62 8.70 -13.15
N PRO A 15 0.17 7.78 -12.26
CA PRO A 15 0.95 7.46 -11.08
C PRO A 15 2.34 7.09 -11.61
N THR A 16 3.35 7.82 -11.16
CA THR A 16 4.72 7.54 -11.57
C THR A 16 5.03 6.13 -11.06
N LEU A 17 4.88 5.12 -11.92
CA LEU A 17 5.08 3.72 -11.57
C LEU A 17 6.56 3.40 -11.28
N SER A 18 7.46 4.35 -11.50
CA SER A 18 8.79 4.32 -10.92
C SER A 18 8.69 4.63 -9.43
N HIS A 19 8.37 3.60 -8.64
CA HIS A 19 8.69 3.60 -7.22
C HIS A 19 10.20 3.85 -7.11
N PRO A 20 10.69 4.90 -6.43
CA PRO A 20 12.12 5.06 -6.21
C PRO A 20 12.59 3.88 -5.35
N GLN A 21 13.14 2.85 -5.99
CA GLN A 21 13.53 1.57 -5.38
C GLN A 21 14.61 1.70 -4.29
N ALA A 22 15.13 2.90 -4.01
CA ALA A 22 16.21 3.10 -3.05
C ALA A 22 15.76 3.48 -1.63
N ASN A 23 14.54 4.01 -1.44
CA ASN A 23 14.14 4.62 -0.16
C ASN A 23 12.69 4.29 0.23
N ALA A 24 12.24 3.05 -0.01
CA ALA A 24 11.02 2.62 0.67
C ALA A 24 11.32 2.65 2.18
N PRO A 25 10.57 3.42 2.99
CA PRO A 25 10.84 3.52 4.42
C PRO A 25 10.82 2.12 5.04
N ALA A 26 11.71 1.89 6.01
CA ALA A 26 11.71 0.65 6.77
C ALA A 26 10.30 0.38 7.31
N SER A 27 9.88 -0.89 7.30
CA SER A 27 8.61 -1.33 7.88
C SER A 27 8.61 -0.98 9.37
N LEU A 28 8.10 0.20 9.73
CA LEU A 28 7.99 0.65 11.11
C LEU A 28 6.86 -0.14 11.78
N VAL A 29 7.07 -0.50 13.05
CA VAL A 29 6.01 -1.06 13.89
C VAL A 29 4.97 0.03 14.14
N GLY A 30 3.92 0.09 13.33
CA GLY A 30 2.85 1.07 13.44
C GLY A 30 1.64 0.72 12.56
N SER A 31 0.53 1.42 12.74
CA SER A 31 -0.63 1.32 11.86
C SER A 31 -0.42 2.23 10.65
N PHE A 32 -0.68 1.72 9.45
CA PHE A 32 -0.74 2.57 8.26
C PHE A 32 -1.97 3.46 8.38
N LEU A 33 -1.77 4.77 8.32
CA LEU A 33 -2.86 5.74 8.37
C LEU A 33 -2.67 6.70 7.22
N PHE A 34 -3.69 6.79 6.37
CA PHE A 34 -3.76 7.71 5.26
C PHE A 34 -4.73 8.83 5.63
N GLU A 35 -4.21 10.02 5.83
CA GLU A 35 -5.04 11.21 6.00
C GLU A 35 -5.20 11.90 4.65
N ILE A 36 -6.44 11.95 4.15
CA ILE A 36 -6.80 12.58 2.89
C ILE A 36 -7.57 13.85 3.21
N ARG A 37 -6.93 15.00 3.04
CA ARG A 37 -7.57 16.30 3.25
C ARG A 37 -8.09 16.89 1.93
N TYR A 38 -9.39 17.18 1.88
CA TYR A 38 -10.00 17.89 0.77
C TYR A 38 -10.83 19.06 1.28
N ARG A 39 -10.37 20.29 0.98
CA ARG A 39 -10.95 21.55 1.49
C ARG A 39 -11.01 21.56 3.04
N SER A 40 -12.20 21.72 3.61
CA SER A 40 -12.47 21.72 5.04
C SER A 40 -12.84 20.33 5.60
N GLN A 41 -12.71 19.28 4.79
CA GLN A 41 -12.96 17.90 5.21
C GLN A 41 -11.65 17.12 5.24
N THR A 42 -11.50 16.31 6.28
CA THR A 42 -10.44 15.33 6.43
C THR A 42 -11.08 13.97 6.47
N LEU A 43 -10.63 13.07 5.60
CA LEU A 43 -10.97 11.66 5.63
C LEU A 43 -9.75 10.90 6.12
N THR A 44 -9.89 10.13 7.18
CA THR A 44 -8.83 9.26 7.68
C THR A 44 -9.14 7.85 7.24
N VAL A 45 -8.17 7.15 6.65
CA VAL A 45 -8.31 5.78 6.15
C VAL A 45 -7.19 4.93 6.74
N TRP A 46 -7.50 3.75 7.27
CA TRP A 46 -6.49 2.80 7.74
C TRP A 46 -6.84 1.37 7.31
N PRO A 47 -5.85 0.54 6.99
CA PRO A 47 -6.10 -0.81 6.51
C PRO A 47 -6.56 -1.74 7.63
N ASP A 48 -7.30 -2.77 7.25
CA ASP A 48 -7.76 -3.82 8.15
C ASP A 48 -6.58 -4.71 8.57
N ALA A 49 -6.45 -4.90 9.89
CA ALA A 49 -5.34 -5.64 10.49
C ALA A 49 -5.38 -7.15 10.20
N SER A 50 -6.52 -7.68 9.73
CA SER A 50 -6.65 -9.08 9.31
C SER A 50 -6.05 -9.36 7.93
N VAL A 51 -5.80 -8.32 7.13
CA VAL A 51 -5.24 -8.45 5.77
C VAL A 51 -3.76 -8.05 5.75
N LEU A 52 -3.41 -6.95 6.43
CA LEU A 52 -2.03 -6.49 6.62
C LEU A 52 -1.53 -6.80 8.03
N ASP A 53 -1.46 -8.09 8.31
CA ASP A 53 -1.16 -8.70 9.60
C ASP A 53 0.34 -8.70 9.96
N ASP A 54 0.65 -9.27 11.13
CA ASP A 54 2.02 -9.41 11.63
C ASP A 54 2.88 -10.32 10.75
N GLU A 55 2.28 -11.32 10.08
CA GLU A 55 2.99 -12.16 9.11
C GLU A 55 3.45 -11.35 7.90
N PHE A 56 2.57 -10.52 7.33
CA PHE A 56 2.93 -9.58 6.26
C PHE A 56 4.07 -8.65 6.68
N ARG A 57 3.99 -8.07 7.88
CA ARG A 57 5.04 -7.19 8.41
C ARG A 57 6.37 -7.92 8.53
N GLN A 58 6.35 -9.14 9.06
CA GLN A 58 7.55 -9.96 9.21
C GLN A 58 8.17 -10.26 7.85
N GLN A 59 7.39 -10.79 6.91
CA GLN A 59 7.85 -11.13 5.56
C GLN A 59 8.46 -9.91 4.84
N VAL A 60 7.79 -8.77 4.86
CA VAL A 60 8.34 -7.55 4.24
C VAL A 60 9.61 -7.10 4.96
N SER A 61 9.62 -7.03 6.30
CA SER A 61 10.80 -6.59 7.05
C SER A 61 12.02 -7.48 6.84
N THR A 62 11.80 -8.80 6.68
CA THR A 62 12.86 -9.78 6.48
C THR A 62 13.45 -9.68 5.09
N TRP A 63 12.63 -9.49 4.05
CA TRP A 63 13.08 -9.67 2.66
C TRP A 63 13.20 -8.38 1.85
N GLN A 64 12.68 -7.24 2.32
CA GLN A 64 12.67 -5.98 1.57
C GLN A 64 14.06 -5.42 1.28
N ALA A 65 15.02 -5.61 2.18
CA ALA A 65 16.40 -5.10 2.07
C ALA A 65 17.42 -6.20 1.70
N VAL A 66 16.93 -7.40 1.36
CA VAL A 66 17.77 -8.57 1.04
C VAL A 66 17.96 -8.66 -0.47
N ASP A 67 19.15 -9.11 -0.90
CA ASP A 67 19.48 -9.30 -2.31
C ASP A 67 18.57 -10.37 -2.93
N GLU A 68 18.08 -10.13 -4.15
CA GLU A 68 17.18 -11.05 -4.85
C GLU A 68 17.79 -12.43 -5.12
N SER A 69 19.13 -12.54 -5.14
CA SER A 69 19.86 -13.80 -5.28
C SER A 69 19.93 -14.62 -3.99
N THR A 70 19.45 -14.08 -2.87
CA THR A 70 19.46 -14.77 -1.58
C THR A 70 18.52 -15.97 -1.60
N GLU A 71 19.00 -17.10 -1.08
CA GLU A 71 18.21 -18.31 -0.93
C GLU A 71 16.94 -18.03 -0.11
N GLY A 72 15.78 -18.47 -0.60
CA GLY A 72 14.47 -18.19 0.00
C GLY A 72 13.76 -16.94 -0.51
N TYR A 73 14.44 -16.05 -1.26
CA TYR A 73 13.78 -14.86 -1.85
C TYR A 73 12.65 -15.23 -2.82
N GLY A 74 12.78 -16.35 -3.54
CA GLY A 74 11.73 -16.88 -4.42
C GLY A 74 10.43 -17.22 -3.68
N ASP A 75 10.52 -17.71 -2.43
CA ASP A 75 9.35 -17.99 -1.59
C ASP A 75 8.65 -16.70 -1.15
N TYR A 76 9.44 -15.68 -0.81
CA TYR A 76 8.91 -14.34 -0.53
C TYR A 76 8.19 -13.73 -1.74
N LEU A 77 8.72 -13.88 -2.96
CA LEU A 77 8.04 -13.41 -4.17
C LEU A 77 6.69 -14.11 -4.40
N ARG A 78 6.62 -15.43 -4.15
CA ARG A 78 5.38 -16.18 -4.21
C ARG A 78 4.37 -15.70 -3.16
N TYR A 79 4.81 -15.57 -1.91
CA TYR A 79 3.99 -15.01 -0.83
C TYR A 79 3.43 -13.63 -1.20
N LYS A 80 4.28 -12.75 -1.75
CA LYS A 80 3.90 -11.41 -2.19
C LYS A 80 2.83 -11.46 -3.29
N ALA A 81 2.99 -12.35 -4.28
CA ALA A 81 2.02 -12.51 -5.36
C ALA A 81 0.65 -12.98 -4.82
N GLU A 82 0.64 -13.96 -3.92
CA GLU A 82 -0.58 -14.46 -3.28
C GLU A 82 -1.27 -13.37 -2.45
N LYS A 83 -0.50 -12.60 -1.66
CA LYS A 83 -1.05 -11.50 -0.85
C LYS A 83 -1.63 -10.38 -1.74
N VAL A 84 -0.97 -10.05 -2.86
CA VAL A 84 -1.50 -9.09 -3.84
C VAL A 84 -2.82 -9.60 -4.43
N GLN A 85 -2.88 -10.88 -4.83
CA GLN A 85 -4.10 -11.46 -5.37
C GLN A 85 -5.23 -11.41 -4.35
N GLN A 86 -4.96 -11.75 -3.08
CA GLN A 86 -5.94 -11.63 -2.00
C GLN A 86 -6.48 -10.20 -1.89
N ILE A 87 -5.60 -9.20 -1.78
CA ILE A 87 -5.99 -7.80 -1.66
C ILE A 87 -6.86 -7.36 -2.85
N MET A 88 -6.47 -7.71 -4.08
CA MET A 88 -7.20 -7.31 -5.28
C MET A 88 -8.59 -7.97 -5.42
N THR A 89 -8.87 -9.02 -4.66
CA THR A 89 -10.19 -9.69 -4.67
C THR A 89 -11.12 -9.23 -3.56
N LEU A 90 -10.60 -8.55 -2.54
CA LEU A 90 -11.39 -8.04 -1.43
C LEU A 90 -12.05 -6.70 -1.80
N PRO A 91 -13.29 -6.45 -1.36
CA PRO A 91 -13.90 -5.13 -1.51
C PRO A 91 -13.21 -4.12 -0.58
N ASP A 92 -13.23 -2.84 -0.94
CA ASP A 92 -12.62 -1.75 -0.15
C ASP A 92 -13.06 -1.76 1.33
N SER A 93 -14.31 -2.13 1.61
CA SER A 93 -14.86 -2.21 2.97
C SER A 93 -14.24 -3.32 3.85
N ALA A 94 -13.60 -4.31 3.23
CA ALA A 94 -12.87 -5.37 3.91
C ALA A 94 -11.36 -5.08 3.99
N LEU A 95 -10.89 -4.07 3.23
CA LEU A 95 -9.50 -3.66 3.19
C LEU A 95 -9.22 -2.44 4.06
N PHE A 96 -10.20 -1.55 4.20
CA PHE A 96 -10.02 -0.25 4.81
C PHE A 96 -11.18 0.13 5.72
N HIS A 97 -10.83 0.77 6.82
CA HIS A 97 -11.75 1.54 7.65
C HIS A 97 -11.56 3.03 7.37
N TYR A 98 -12.60 3.82 7.61
CA TYR A 98 -12.56 5.26 7.40
C TYR A 98 -13.31 6.04 8.49
N ALA A 99 -12.84 7.26 8.79
CA ALA A 99 -13.42 8.21 9.73
C ALA A 99 -13.34 9.65 9.21
#